data_AF-A0A2S6QAT6-F1
#
_entry.id   AF-A0A2S6QAT6-F1
#
_cell.length_a   1.000
_cell.length_b   1.000
_cell.length_c   1.000
_cell.angle_alpha   90.00
_cell.angle_beta   90.00
_cell.angle_gamma   90.00
#
_symmetry.space_group_name_H-M   'P 1'
#
loop_
_entity.id
_entity.type
_entity.pdbx_description
1 polymer ?
#
loop_
_entity_poly.entity_id
_entity_poly.type
_entity_poly.pdbx_seq_one_letter_code
_entity_poly.pdbx_strand_id
1 'polypeptide(L)'
;MGLFSYKKEIEQLSSTLELKEDRIKTLSKESEEHQDLLNTVLKGSEFLEITRGSMQKGSESSIDTERKIVNSGSVLTQVVSSMDELFKSIVSIQEKSDNSCRNLDAINNGLATIQGLTNDINKVSEQTNLLALNASIEAARAGEAGRGFSVVAQEVKKLAGEAKEVSENIKKLTETFTNDIELMTQQSKSINDECDNISLVSERVKVTINEIIELSTITSDSVKNNAKEGFLNLVRLDHAIWKLGIYNKIANNDLDPSTVVSHHNCRLGKWYYQGEGLESYSQLKSYKDLEKPHADVHTYGKLAIEEIAAGNIDKGLDMLHKMEDASLAVIGKLADLESH
;
A
#
# COMPACT_ATOMS: atom_id res chain seq x y z
N MET A 1 44.07 -12.75 93.96
CA MET A 1 44.45 -12.87 92.53
C MET A 1 43.26 -12.87 91.56
N GLY A 2 42.06 -13.35 91.92
CA GLY A 2 40.90 -13.36 91.01
C GLY A 2 40.37 -11.99 90.56
N LEU A 3 40.20 -11.01 91.47
CA LEU A 3 39.62 -9.69 91.17
C LEU A 3 40.40 -8.86 90.13
N PHE A 4 41.73 -8.98 90.09
CA PHE A 4 42.58 -8.28 89.12
C PHE A 4 42.51 -8.94 87.73
N SER A 5 42.28 -10.25 87.68
CA SER A 5 42.05 -11.01 86.45
C SER A 5 40.70 -10.64 85.82
N TYR A 6 39.63 -10.58 86.63
CA TYR A 6 38.30 -10.20 86.15
C TYR A 6 38.22 -8.76 85.66
N LYS A 7 38.94 -7.82 86.27
CA LYS A 7 38.97 -6.42 85.80
C LYS A 7 39.61 -6.28 84.42
N LYS A 8 40.71 -7.01 84.19
CA LYS A 8 41.41 -7.05 82.89
C LYS A 8 40.56 -7.72 81.81
N GLU A 9 39.81 -8.76 82.18
CA GLU A 9 38.87 -9.47 81.31
C GLU A 9 37.67 -8.58 80.92
N ILE A 10 37.12 -7.81 81.87
CA ILE A 10 36.07 -6.82 81.60
C ILE A 10 36.58 -5.72 80.66
N GLU A 11 37.79 -5.17 80.89
CA GLU A 11 38.39 -4.17 80.00
C GLU A 11 38.60 -4.72 78.57
N GLN A 12 39.05 -5.97 78.43
CA GLN A 12 39.17 -6.62 77.12
C GLN A 12 37.81 -6.86 76.43
N LEU A 13 36.80 -7.31 77.20
CA LEU A 13 35.45 -7.52 76.68
C LEU A 13 34.80 -6.20 76.26
N SER A 14 34.96 -5.13 77.04
CA SER A 14 34.47 -3.78 76.69
C SER A 14 35.14 -3.23 75.43
N SER A 15 36.45 -3.37 75.30
CA SER A 15 37.17 -2.97 74.08
C SER A 15 36.74 -3.80 72.86
N THR A 16 36.50 -5.11 73.04
CA THR A 16 35.98 -5.98 71.97
C THR A 16 34.55 -5.60 71.58
N LEU A 17 33.72 -5.22 72.54
CA LEU A 17 32.35 -4.76 72.29
C LEU A 17 32.35 -3.46 71.48
N GLU A 18 33.18 -2.48 71.86
CA GLU A 18 33.33 -1.21 71.15
C GLU A 18 33.78 -1.41 69.69
N LEU A 19 34.77 -2.28 69.46
CA LEU A 19 35.20 -2.65 68.10
C LEU A 19 34.09 -3.32 67.29
N LYS A 20 33.26 -4.18 67.91
CA LYS A 20 32.13 -4.82 67.25
C LYS A 20 31.01 -3.83 66.94
N GLU A 21 30.71 -2.90 67.85
CA GLU A 21 29.72 -1.84 67.65
C GLU A 21 30.11 -0.93 66.49
N ASP A 22 31.38 -0.52 66.42
CA ASP A 22 31.87 0.27 65.28
C ASP A 22 31.85 -0.53 63.99
N ARG A 23 32.19 -1.82 64.01
CA ARG A 23 32.06 -2.68 62.83
C ARG A 23 30.61 -2.82 62.37
N ILE A 24 29.65 -2.95 63.29
CA ILE A 24 28.21 -3.00 62.97
C ILE A 24 27.77 -1.68 62.34
N LYS A 25 28.18 -0.52 62.87
CA LYS A 25 27.87 0.78 62.26
C LYS A 25 28.42 0.89 60.84
N THR A 26 29.67 0.46 60.62
CA THR A 26 30.26 0.45 59.27
C THR A 26 29.49 -0.46 58.32
N LEU A 27 29.17 -1.69 58.73
CA LEU A 27 28.40 -2.64 57.92
C LEU A 27 26.98 -2.15 57.63
N SER A 28 26.33 -1.49 58.60
CA SER A 28 25.00 -0.87 58.40
C SER A 28 25.06 0.22 57.34
N LYS A 29 26.08 1.08 57.41
CA LYS A 29 26.30 2.14 56.42
C LYS A 29 26.59 1.56 55.03
N GLU A 30 27.48 0.58 54.93
CA GLU A 30 27.77 -0.12 53.67
C GLU A 30 26.50 -0.78 53.09
N SER A 31 25.65 -1.36 53.93
CA SER A 31 24.37 -1.94 53.52
C SER A 31 23.38 -0.88 52.99
N GLU A 32 23.30 0.28 53.62
CA GLU A 32 22.48 1.41 53.15
C GLU A 32 22.96 1.94 51.79
N GLU A 33 24.27 2.10 51.62
CA GLU A 33 24.90 2.53 50.36
C GLU A 33 24.63 1.51 49.23
N HIS A 34 24.75 0.21 49.51
CA HIS A 34 24.41 -0.83 48.53
C HIS A 34 22.92 -0.86 48.17
N GLN A 35 22.03 -0.63 49.15
CA GLN A 35 20.58 -0.58 48.90
C GLN A 35 20.21 0.62 48.01
N ASP A 36 20.81 1.79 48.24
CA ASP A 36 20.58 2.98 47.42
C ASP A 36 21.08 2.79 45.98
N LEU A 37 22.26 2.16 45.82
CA LEU A 37 22.78 1.77 44.51
C LEU A 37 21.82 0.80 43.79
N LEU A 38 21.33 -0.22 44.48
CA LEU A 38 20.39 -1.20 43.92
C LEU A 38 19.10 -0.53 43.46
N ASN A 39 18.50 0.32 44.31
CA ASN A 39 17.31 1.09 43.94
C ASN A 39 17.56 2.01 42.73
N THR A 40 18.76 2.59 42.63
CA THR A 40 19.14 3.42 41.48
C THR A 40 19.27 2.61 40.19
N VAL A 41 19.84 1.40 40.24
CA VAL A 41 19.88 0.48 39.10
C VAL A 41 18.47 0.05 38.70
N LEU A 42 17.61 -0.25 39.67
CA LEU A 42 16.22 -0.67 39.43
C LEU A 42 15.36 0.44 38.81
N LYS A 43 15.64 1.73 39.07
CA LYS A 43 14.99 2.84 38.34
C LYS A 43 15.21 2.76 36.82
N GLY A 44 16.28 2.09 36.36
CA GLY A 44 16.49 1.79 34.94
C GLY A 44 15.38 0.95 34.31
N SER A 45 14.54 0.27 35.09
CA SER A 45 13.36 -0.46 34.58
C SER A 45 12.34 0.46 33.91
N GLU A 46 12.22 1.72 34.35
CA GLU A 46 11.32 2.70 33.76
C GLU A 46 11.68 2.99 32.30
N PHE A 47 12.98 3.06 31.99
CA PHE A 47 13.45 3.22 30.61
C PHE A 47 13.06 2.03 29.72
N LEU A 48 13.17 0.81 30.24
CA LEU A 48 12.76 -0.40 29.52
C LEU A 48 11.25 -0.43 29.29
N GLU A 49 10.46 0.04 30.26
CA GLU A 49 9.01 0.17 30.12
C GLU A 49 8.61 1.16 29.03
N ILE A 50 9.26 2.32 28.96
CA ILE A 50 9.04 3.31 27.90
C ILE A 50 9.42 2.74 26.53
N THR A 51 10.54 2.01 26.46
CA THR A 51 11.01 1.37 25.22
C THR A 51 10.03 0.28 24.79
N ARG A 52 9.52 -0.52 25.73
CA ARG A 52 8.48 -1.53 25.46
C ARG A 52 7.23 -0.89 24.88
N GLY A 53 6.74 0.19 25.48
CA GLY A 53 5.55 0.92 24.99
C GLY A 53 5.75 1.49 23.58
N SER A 54 6.94 2.01 23.28
CA SER A 54 7.29 2.53 21.95
C SER A 54 7.33 1.41 20.90
N MET A 55 7.89 0.25 21.25
CA MET A 55 7.95 -0.89 20.35
C MET A 55 6.59 -1.53 20.10
N GLN A 56 5.71 -1.54 21.11
CA GLN A 56 4.32 -1.98 20.92
C GLN A 56 3.60 -1.11 19.89
N LYS A 57 3.75 0.22 19.96
CA LYS A 57 3.20 1.14 18.95
C LYS A 57 3.78 0.88 17.55
N GLY A 58 5.07 0.56 17.46
CA GLY A 58 5.71 0.17 16.18
C GLY A 58 5.12 -1.12 15.59
N SER A 59 4.81 -2.10 16.42
CA SER A 59 4.13 -3.34 16.00
C SER A 59 2.71 -3.07 15.51
N GLU A 60 1.93 -2.27 16.23
CA GLU A 60 0.58 -1.84 15.80
C GLU A 60 0.61 -1.10 14.45
N SER A 61 1.60 -0.20 14.26
CA SER A 61 1.82 0.49 12.99
C SER A 61 2.18 -0.47 11.85
N SER A 62 2.92 -1.54 12.13
CA SER A 62 3.29 -2.55 11.13
C SER A 62 2.07 -3.33 10.65
N ILE A 63 1.18 -3.73 11.56
CA ILE A 63 -0.09 -4.40 11.24
C ILE A 63 -1.00 -3.49 10.40
N ASP A 64 -1.07 -2.19 10.71
CA ASP A 64 -1.83 -1.23 9.90
C ASP A 64 -1.24 -1.08 8.49
N THR A 65 0.09 -1.07 8.39
CA THR A 65 0.80 -1.01 7.09
C THR A 65 0.52 -2.25 6.26
N GLU A 66 0.54 -3.44 6.85
CA GLU A 66 0.19 -4.71 6.18
C GLU A 66 -1.23 -4.66 5.60
N ARG A 67 -2.20 -4.17 6.38
CA ARG A 67 -3.59 -3.99 5.91
C ARG A 67 -3.68 -3.05 4.71
N LYS A 68 -2.93 -1.94 4.73
CA LYS A 68 -2.89 -0.97 3.61
C LYS A 68 -2.28 -1.57 2.35
N ILE A 69 -1.27 -2.43 2.49
CA ILE A 69 -0.64 -3.14 1.36
C ILE A 69 -1.64 -4.10 0.71
N VAL A 70 -2.38 -4.89 1.50
CA VAL A 70 -3.42 -5.79 0.98
C VAL A 70 -4.50 -5.02 0.21
N ASN A 71 -4.98 -3.90 0.76
CA ASN A 71 -5.96 -3.05 0.08
C ASN A 71 -5.40 -2.46 -1.23
N SER A 72 -4.14 -2.05 -1.22
CA SER A 72 -3.46 -1.53 -2.41
C SER A 72 -3.36 -2.58 -3.53
N GLY A 73 -3.11 -3.85 -3.19
CA GLY A 73 -3.13 -4.96 -4.15
C GLY A 73 -4.47 -5.13 -4.86
N SER A 74 -5.59 -4.99 -4.13
CA SER A 74 -6.94 -5.03 -4.72
C SER A 74 -7.16 -3.88 -5.70
N VAL A 75 -6.74 -2.66 -5.33
CA VAL A 75 -6.87 -1.47 -6.20
C VAL A 75 -6.04 -1.65 -7.48
N LEU A 76 -4.79 -2.12 -7.36
CA LEU A 76 -3.93 -2.34 -8.53
C LEU A 76 -4.53 -3.36 -9.50
N THR A 77 -5.11 -4.44 -9.00
CA THR A 77 -5.81 -5.44 -9.83
C THR A 77 -6.98 -4.81 -10.60
N GLN A 78 -7.75 -3.92 -9.95
CA GLN A 78 -8.83 -3.19 -10.61
C GLN A 78 -8.30 -2.27 -11.72
N VAL A 79 -7.18 -1.58 -11.50
CA VAL A 79 -6.58 -0.71 -12.53
C VAL A 79 -6.13 -1.54 -13.74
N VAL A 80 -5.52 -2.72 -13.55
CA VAL A 80 -5.17 -3.63 -14.66
C VAL A 80 -6.40 -3.99 -15.49
N SER A 81 -7.50 -4.37 -14.83
CA SER A 81 -8.77 -4.67 -15.52
C SER A 81 -9.30 -3.48 -16.31
N SER A 82 -9.28 -2.28 -15.72
CA SER A 82 -9.73 -1.07 -16.41
C SER A 82 -8.84 -0.71 -17.61
N MET A 83 -7.54 -1.01 -17.55
CA MET A 83 -6.63 -0.83 -18.69
C MET A 83 -6.98 -1.78 -19.83
N ASP A 84 -7.32 -3.03 -19.55
CA ASP A 84 -7.73 -3.99 -20.59
C ASP A 84 -9.06 -3.60 -21.25
N GLU A 85 -10.01 -3.05 -20.49
CA GLU A 85 -11.25 -2.48 -21.04
C GLU A 85 -10.99 -1.25 -21.91
N LEU A 86 -10.05 -0.40 -21.48
CA LEU A 86 -9.62 0.78 -22.23
C LEU A 86 -8.97 0.38 -23.57
N PHE A 87 -8.10 -0.64 -23.58
CA PHE A 87 -7.53 -1.18 -24.82
C PHE A 87 -8.60 -1.69 -25.79
N LYS A 88 -9.58 -2.45 -25.30
CA LYS A 88 -10.71 -2.91 -26.14
C LYS A 88 -11.50 -1.74 -26.72
N SER A 89 -11.68 -0.68 -25.93
CA SER A 89 -12.40 0.52 -26.37
C SER A 89 -11.64 1.28 -27.46
N ILE A 90 -10.32 1.40 -27.34
CA ILE A 90 -9.45 2.03 -28.36
C ILE A 90 -9.56 1.28 -29.69
N VAL A 91 -9.43 -0.05 -29.68
CA VAL A 91 -9.55 -0.88 -30.89
C VAL A 91 -10.91 -0.68 -31.55
N SER A 92 -11.99 -0.66 -30.76
CA SER A 92 -13.33 -0.42 -31.29
C SER A 92 -13.51 0.99 -31.90
N ILE A 93 -12.86 2.01 -31.33
CA ILE A 93 -12.90 3.38 -31.88
C ILE A 93 -12.13 3.45 -33.20
N GLN A 94 -10.95 2.84 -33.28
CA GLN A 94 -10.15 2.77 -34.51
C GLN A 94 -10.95 2.09 -35.64
N GLU A 95 -11.58 0.94 -35.37
CA GLU A 95 -12.44 0.25 -36.35
C GLU A 95 -13.60 1.13 -36.84
N LYS A 96 -14.24 1.88 -35.93
CA LYS A 96 -15.33 2.80 -36.29
C LYS A 96 -14.84 4.01 -37.08
N SER A 97 -13.66 4.52 -36.77
CA SER A 97 -13.01 5.63 -37.49
C SER A 97 -12.67 5.20 -38.91
N ASP A 98 -12.06 4.03 -39.08
CA ASP A 98 -11.73 3.47 -40.39
C ASP A 98 -12.97 3.21 -41.25
N ASN A 99 -14.06 2.71 -40.64
CA ASN A 99 -15.33 2.55 -41.35
C ASN A 99 -15.94 3.91 -41.76
N SER A 100 -15.78 4.94 -40.91
CA SER A 100 -16.23 6.30 -41.22
C SER A 100 -15.46 6.88 -42.41
N CYS A 101 -14.14 6.71 -42.47
CA CYS A 101 -13.33 7.08 -43.63
C CYS A 101 -13.81 6.40 -44.93
N ARG A 102 -14.09 5.09 -44.89
CA ARG A 102 -14.61 4.36 -46.07
C ARG A 102 -15.97 4.88 -46.53
N ASN A 103 -16.85 5.24 -45.59
CA ASN A 103 -18.14 5.83 -45.91
C ASN A 103 -17.99 7.23 -46.50
N LEU A 104 -17.07 8.04 -45.98
CA LEU A 104 -16.76 9.38 -46.52
C LEU A 104 -16.21 9.29 -47.94
N ASP A 105 -15.32 8.34 -48.22
CA ASP A 105 -14.82 8.08 -49.58
C ASP A 105 -15.96 7.71 -50.54
N ALA A 106 -16.89 6.85 -50.10
CA ALA A 106 -18.05 6.47 -50.89
C ALA A 106 -18.98 7.67 -51.18
N ILE A 107 -19.23 8.53 -50.19
CA ILE A 107 -20.03 9.76 -50.37
C ILE A 107 -19.32 10.72 -51.33
N ASN A 108 -18.01 10.90 -51.19
CA ASN A 108 -17.23 11.79 -52.06
C ASN A 108 -17.31 11.35 -53.54
N ASN A 109 -17.21 10.05 -53.80
CA ASN A 109 -17.43 9.48 -55.14
C ASN A 109 -18.85 9.73 -55.67
N GLY A 110 -19.86 9.64 -54.78
CA GLY A 110 -21.24 9.98 -55.10
C GLY A 110 -21.42 11.45 -55.47
N LEU A 111 -20.80 12.37 -54.73
CA LEU A 111 -20.82 13.80 -55.02
C LEU A 111 -20.15 14.13 -56.36
N ALA A 112 -19.00 13.52 -56.65
CA ALA A 112 -18.33 13.69 -57.94
C ALA A 112 -19.24 13.27 -59.12
N THR A 113 -20.02 12.20 -58.93
CA THR A 113 -21.01 11.75 -59.91
C THR A 113 -22.14 12.78 -60.08
N ILE A 114 -22.67 13.32 -58.97
CA ILE A 114 -23.72 14.35 -59.00
C ILE A 114 -23.22 15.63 -59.67
N GLN A 115 -21.99 16.06 -59.40
CA GLN A 115 -21.36 17.21 -60.04
C GLN A 115 -21.27 17.01 -61.56
N GLY A 116 -20.91 15.80 -62.01
CA GLY A 116 -20.92 15.42 -63.43
C GLY A 116 -22.30 15.57 -64.07
N LEU A 117 -23.33 14.97 -63.45
CA LEU A 117 -24.73 15.05 -63.93
C LEU A 117 -25.24 16.49 -63.96
N THR A 118 -24.92 17.28 -62.94
CA THR A 118 -25.30 18.69 -62.83
C THR A 118 -24.67 19.52 -63.95
N ASN A 119 -23.41 19.26 -64.28
CA ASN A 119 -22.74 19.89 -65.41
C ASN A 119 -23.42 19.55 -66.75
N ASP A 120 -23.85 18.30 -66.94
CA ASP A 120 -24.57 17.89 -68.14
C ASP A 120 -25.97 18.53 -68.24
N ILE A 121 -26.71 18.65 -67.13
CA ILE A 121 -27.97 19.40 -67.08
C ILE A 121 -27.76 20.86 -67.48
N ASN A 122 -26.68 21.49 -67.01
CA ASN A 122 -26.34 22.86 -67.39
C ASN A 122 -26.10 22.99 -68.90
N LYS A 123 -25.34 22.07 -69.51
CA LYS A 123 -25.11 22.04 -70.97
C LYS A 123 -26.43 21.87 -71.74
N VAL A 124 -27.29 20.93 -71.31
CA VAL A 124 -28.60 20.70 -71.95
C VAL A 124 -29.50 21.92 -71.83
N SER A 125 -29.52 22.57 -70.67
CA SER A 125 -30.31 23.78 -70.41
C SER A 125 -29.83 24.93 -71.29
N GLU A 126 -28.51 25.12 -71.43
CA GLU A 126 -27.94 26.15 -72.29
C GLU A 126 -28.22 25.89 -73.78
N GLN A 127 -28.10 24.64 -74.25
CA GLN A 127 -28.48 24.25 -75.60
C GLN A 127 -29.99 24.46 -75.86
N THR A 128 -30.84 24.10 -74.91
CA THR A 128 -32.29 24.27 -75.02
C THR A 128 -32.67 25.75 -75.05
N ASN A 129 -32.03 26.58 -74.24
CA ASN A 129 -32.20 28.02 -74.25
C ASN A 129 -31.78 28.64 -75.60
N LEU A 130 -30.68 28.18 -76.20
CA LEU A 130 -30.26 28.61 -77.54
C LEU A 130 -31.24 28.16 -78.64
N LEU A 131 -31.72 26.92 -78.58
CA LEU A 131 -32.73 26.40 -79.51
C LEU A 131 -34.05 27.20 -79.41
N ALA A 132 -34.50 27.47 -78.20
CA ALA A 132 -35.71 28.26 -77.93
C ALA A 132 -35.56 29.72 -78.39
N LEU A 133 -34.36 30.30 -78.25
CA LEU A 133 -34.04 31.63 -78.79
C LEU A 133 -34.14 31.64 -80.31
N ASN A 134 -33.53 30.67 -80.99
CA ASN A 134 -33.59 30.54 -82.45
C ASN A 134 -35.03 30.35 -82.94
N ALA A 135 -35.82 29.51 -82.25
CA ALA A 135 -37.24 29.31 -82.56
C ALA A 135 -38.07 30.59 -82.34
N SER A 136 -37.78 31.36 -81.30
CA SER A 136 -38.45 32.65 -81.05
C SER A 136 -38.17 33.67 -82.15
N ILE A 137 -36.92 33.71 -82.65
CA ILE A 137 -36.51 34.57 -83.75
C ILE A 137 -37.25 34.18 -85.04
N GLU A 138 -37.30 32.89 -85.36
CA GLU A 138 -37.96 32.41 -86.59
C GLU A 138 -39.48 32.58 -86.52
N ALA A 139 -40.08 32.37 -85.34
CA ALA A 139 -41.50 32.65 -85.10
C ALA A 139 -41.85 34.13 -85.29
N ALA A 140 -40.98 35.05 -84.85
CA ALA A 140 -41.13 36.49 -85.10
C ALA A 140 -41.01 36.82 -86.61
N ARG A 141 -40.12 36.11 -87.32
CA ARG A 141 -39.90 36.27 -88.76
C ARG A 141 -41.10 35.82 -89.60
N ALA A 142 -41.85 34.81 -89.14
CA ALA A 142 -43.07 34.31 -89.78
C ALA A 142 -44.31 35.22 -89.55
N GLY A 143 -44.19 36.31 -88.80
CA GLY A 143 -45.27 37.28 -88.59
C GLY A 143 -46.50 36.69 -87.90
N GLU A 144 -47.70 36.95 -88.41
CA GLU A 144 -48.97 36.45 -87.83
C GLU A 144 -49.05 34.92 -87.78
N ALA A 145 -48.45 34.21 -88.76
CA ALA A 145 -48.48 32.74 -88.81
C ALA A 145 -47.60 32.09 -87.72
N GLY A 146 -46.59 32.80 -87.20
CA GLY A 146 -45.66 32.30 -86.17
C GLY A 146 -46.07 32.59 -84.73
N ARG A 147 -47.19 33.28 -84.52
CA ARG A 147 -47.57 33.83 -83.21
C ARG A 147 -47.74 32.76 -82.12
N GLY A 148 -48.33 31.61 -82.46
CA GLY A 148 -48.45 30.46 -81.54
C GLY A 148 -47.11 29.79 -81.23
N PHE A 149 -46.21 29.68 -82.21
CA PHE A 149 -44.86 29.15 -82.02
C PHE A 149 -43.98 30.06 -81.15
N SER A 150 -44.17 31.38 -81.24
CA SER A 150 -43.45 32.35 -80.41
C SER A 150 -43.74 32.18 -78.92
N VAL A 151 -45.01 31.93 -78.55
CA VAL A 151 -45.41 31.67 -77.16
C VAL A 151 -44.75 30.39 -76.63
N VAL A 152 -44.77 29.31 -77.42
CA VAL A 152 -44.13 28.05 -77.04
C VAL A 152 -42.61 28.23 -76.87
N ALA A 153 -41.97 28.94 -77.81
CA ALA A 153 -40.53 29.18 -77.76
C ALA A 153 -40.12 30.02 -76.53
N GLN A 154 -40.93 31.01 -76.13
CA GLN A 154 -40.69 31.77 -74.89
C GLN A 154 -40.84 30.90 -73.63
N GLU A 155 -41.83 30.00 -73.58
CA GLU A 155 -42.01 29.11 -72.44
C GLU A 155 -40.86 28.09 -72.33
N VAL A 156 -40.42 27.51 -73.45
CA VAL A 156 -39.24 26.61 -73.47
C VAL A 156 -37.98 27.34 -73.02
N LYS A 157 -37.80 28.59 -73.44
CA LYS A 157 -36.67 29.43 -73.01
C LYS A 157 -36.69 29.66 -71.49
N LYS A 158 -37.87 29.94 -70.93
CA LYS A 158 -38.06 30.14 -69.49
C LYS A 158 -37.74 28.86 -68.71
N LEU A 159 -38.28 27.71 -69.12
CA LEU A 159 -37.99 26.41 -68.50
C LEU A 159 -36.49 26.06 -68.55
N ALA A 160 -35.82 26.37 -69.66
CA ALA A 160 -34.38 26.17 -69.77
C ALA A 160 -33.58 27.08 -68.81
N GLY A 161 -34.04 28.31 -68.59
CA GLY A 161 -33.47 29.22 -67.59
C GLY A 161 -33.66 28.69 -66.16
N GLU A 162 -34.86 28.23 -65.82
CA GLU A 162 -35.16 27.64 -64.51
C GLU A 162 -34.32 26.37 -64.26
N ALA A 163 -34.16 25.51 -65.27
CA ALA A 163 -33.32 24.31 -65.17
C ALA A 163 -31.84 24.64 -64.92
N LYS A 164 -31.32 25.70 -65.55
CA LYS A 164 -29.96 26.21 -65.30
C LYS A 164 -29.81 26.72 -63.86
N GLU A 165 -30.78 27.49 -63.37
CA GLU A 165 -30.75 28.00 -61.99
C GLU A 165 -30.76 26.88 -60.95
N VAL A 166 -31.63 25.88 -61.13
CA VAL A 166 -31.69 24.69 -60.28
C VAL A 166 -30.35 23.93 -60.29
N SER A 167 -29.75 23.77 -61.47
CA SER A 167 -28.44 23.12 -61.62
C SER A 167 -27.32 23.87 -60.91
N GLU A 168 -27.28 25.21 -61.02
CA GLU A 168 -26.32 26.05 -60.28
C GLU A 168 -26.49 25.94 -58.76
N ASN A 169 -27.73 25.83 -58.27
CA ASN A 169 -28.00 25.62 -56.85
C ASN A 169 -27.55 24.23 -56.36
N ILE A 170 -27.78 23.18 -57.16
CA ILE A 170 -27.27 21.82 -56.85
C ILE A 170 -25.74 21.85 -56.78
N LYS A 171 -25.08 22.52 -57.74
CA LYS A 171 -23.62 22.64 -57.75
C LYS A 171 -23.09 23.25 -56.45
N LYS A 172 -23.64 24.39 -56.01
CA LYS A 172 -23.26 25.03 -54.74
C LYS A 172 -23.44 24.09 -53.54
N LEU A 173 -24.55 23.34 -53.50
CA LEU A 173 -24.80 22.38 -52.42
C LEU A 173 -23.77 21.25 -52.41
N THR A 174 -23.40 20.72 -53.58
CA THR A 174 -22.36 19.69 -53.67
C THR A 174 -20.98 20.21 -53.26
N GLU A 175 -20.64 21.46 -53.58
CA GLU A 175 -19.38 22.09 -53.13
C GLU A 175 -19.32 22.19 -51.61
N THR A 176 -20.42 22.59 -50.95
CA THR A 176 -20.52 22.59 -49.49
C THR A 176 -20.30 21.19 -48.91
N PHE A 177 -20.97 20.17 -49.46
CA PHE A 177 -20.80 18.80 -48.98
C PHE A 177 -19.38 18.25 -49.18
N THR A 178 -18.70 18.62 -50.27
CA THR A 178 -17.29 18.25 -50.46
C THR A 178 -16.43 18.82 -49.33
N ASN A 179 -16.63 20.09 -48.98
CA ASN A 179 -15.90 20.71 -47.87
C ASN A 179 -16.21 20.05 -46.51
N ASP A 180 -17.48 19.70 -46.26
CA ASP A 180 -17.87 18.98 -45.05
C ASP A 180 -17.19 17.60 -44.95
N ILE A 181 -17.08 16.87 -46.07
CA ILE A 181 -16.39 15.58 -46.12
C ILE A 181 -14.89 15.73 -45.84
N GLU A 182 -14.24 16.76 -46.37
CA GLU A 182 -12.83 17.03 -46.09
C GLU A 182 -12.60 17.26 -44.59
N LEU A 183 -13.47 18.05 -43.95
CA LEU A 183 -13.43 18.28 -42.50
C LEU A 183 -13.64 16.98 -41.71
N MET A 184 -14.63 16.17 -42.08
CA MET A 184 -14.89 14.87 -41.42
C MET A 184 -13.74 13.88 -41.60
N THR A 185 -13.05 13.91 -42.75
CA THR A 185 -11.87 13.07 -43.02
C THR A 185 -10.70 13.50 -42.12
N GLN A 186 -10.48 14.80 -41.98
CA GLN A 186 -9.46 15.33 -41.06
C GLN A 186 -9.77 14.96 -39.60
N GLN A 187 -11.04 15.06 -39.19
CA GLN A 187 -11.47 14.63 -37.85
C GLN A 187 -11.22 13.14 -37.61
N SER A 188 -11.56 12.28 -38.58
CA SER A 188 -11.34 10.83 -38.47
C SER A 188 -9.85 10.49 -38.33
N LYS A 189 -8.98 11.20 -39.06
CA LYS A 189 -7.53 11.07 -38.90
C LYS A 189 -7.05 11.51 -37.51
N SER A 190 -7.55 12.64 -37.00
CA SER A 190 -7.23 13.12 -35.65
C SER A 190 -7.65 12.11 -34.57
N ILE A 191 -8.81 11.47 -34.73
CA ILE A 191 -9.27 10.40 -33.83
C ILE A 191 -8.29 9.22 -33.81
N ASN A 192 -7.78 8.80 -34.97
CA ASN A 192 -6.80 7.72 -35.06
C ASN A 192 -5.47 8.11 -34.38
N ASP A 193 -4.97 9.33 -34.62
CA ASP A 193 -3.76 9.83 -33.96
C ASP A 193 -3.93 9.91 -32.43
N GLU A 194 -5.11 10.31 -31.94
CA GLU A 194 -5.45 10.30 -30.51
C GLU A 194 -5.49 8.88 -29.95
N CYS A 195 -6.09 7.92 -30.67
CA CYS A 195 -6.13 6.52 -30.26
C CYS A 195 -4.73 5.92 -30.09
N ASP A 196 -3.81 6.21 -31.01
CA ASP A 196 -2.42 5.76 -30.93
C ASP A 196 -1.70 6.34 -29.70
N ASN A 197 -1.92 7.62 -29.41
CA ASN A 197 -1.39 8.25 -28.20
C ASN A 197 -1.95 7.64 -26.92
N ILE A 198 -3.25 7.36 -26.87
CA ILE A 198 -3.88 6.71 -25.70
C ILE A 198 -3.32 5.30 -25.53
N SER A 199 -3.11 4.54 -26.61
CA SER A 199 -2.50 3.20 -26.58
C SER A 199 -1.09 3.23 -25.95
N LEU A 200 -0.24 4.19 -26.37
CA LEU A 200 1.10 4.37 -25.80
C LEU A 200 1.07 4.76 -24.31
N VAL A 201 0.12 5.60 -23.90
CA VAL A 201 -0.07 5.96 -22.49
C VAL A 201 -0.52 4.75 -21.69
N SER A 202 -1.47 3.97 -22.20
CA SER A 202 -1.99 2.79 -21.51
C SER A 202 -0.91 1.73 -21.29
N GLU A 203 -0.03 1.51 -22.27
CA GLU A 203 1.10 0.58 -22.13
C GLU A 203 2.07 1.04 -21.04
N ARG A 204 2.41 2.34 -21.00
CA ARG A 204 3.23 2.89 -19.91
C ARG A 204 2.58 2.70 -18.54
N VAL A 205 1.27 2.92 -18.44
CA VAL A 205 0.53 2.71 -17.19
C VAL A 205 0.59 1.24 -16.76
N LYS A 206 0.47 0.28 -17.68
CA LYS A 206 0.63 -1.16 -17.37
C LYS A 206 2.01 -1.47 -16.78
N VAL A 207 3.09 -0.93 -17.37
CA VAL A 207 4.45 -1.13 -16.85
C VAL A 207 4.58 -0.58 -15.43
N THR A 208 4.14 0.66 -15.19
CA THR A 208 4.19 1.28 -13.86
C THR A 208 3.37 0.51 -12.83
N ILE A 209 2.21 -0.04 -13.19
CA ILE A 209 1.42 -0.87 -12.28
C ILE A 209 2.18 -2.13 -11.88
N ASN A 210 2.85 -2.79 -12.82
CA ASN A 210 3.66 -3.98 -12.53
C ASN A 210 4.80 -3.65 -11.55
N GLU A 211 5.47 -2.52 -11.74
CA GLU A 211 6.50 -2.03 -10.81
C GLU A 211 5.92 -1.77 -9.40
N ILE A 212 4.71 -1.20 -9.31
CA ILE A 212 4.05 -0.98 -8.02
C ILE A 212 3.67 -2.31 -7.35
N ILE A 213 3.22 -3.32 -8.12
CA ILE A 213 2.92 -4.65 -7.59
C ILE A 213 4.19 -5.30 -7.00
N GLU A 214 5.32 -5.17 -7.69
CA GLU A 214 6.62 -5.67 -7.20
C GLU A 214 7.04 -4.95 -5.91
N LEU A 215 6.98 -3.62 -5.89
CA LEU A 215 7.28 -2.81 -4.70
C LEU A 215 6.34 -3.15 -3.52
N SER A 216 5.06 -3.38 -3.80
CA SER A 216 4.07 -3.80 -2.80
C SER A 216 4.45 -5.15 -2.17
N THR A 217 4.95 -6.08 -2.97
CA THR A 217 5.43 -7.39 -2.51
C THR A 217 6.65 -7.25 -1.61
N ILE A 218 7.67 -6.49 -2.05
CA ILE A 218 8.88 -6.21 -1.25
C ILE A 218 8.53 -5.53 0.08
N THR A 219 7.59 -4.58 0.03
CA THR A 219 7.13 -3.87 1.24
C THR A 219 6.38 -4.82 2.16
N SER A 220 5.55 -5.72 1.62
CA SER A 220 4.84 -6.75 2.41
C SER A 220 5.81 -7.63 3.18
N ASP A 221 6.85 -8.13 2.50
CA ASP A 221 7.86 -8.99 3.12
C ASP A 221 8.65 -8.23 4.19
N SER A 222 9.01 -6.96 3.90
CA SER A 222 9.69 -6.10 4.88
C SER A 222 8.84 -5.83 6.13
N VAL A 223 7.53 -5.61 5.96
CA VAL A 223 6.60 -5.41 7.08
C VAL A 223 6.47 -6.67 7.92
N LYS A 224 6.38 -7.85 7.30
CA LYS A 224 6.34 -9.14 8.02
C LYS A 224 7.62 -9.37 8.82
N ASN A 225 8.77 -9.11 8.23
CA ASN A 225 10.06 -9.22 8.93
C ASN A 225 10.15 -8.24 10.11
N ASN A 226 9.75 -6.98 9.91
CA ASN A 226 9.70 -5.98 11.00
C ASN A 226 8.71 -6.38 12.10
N ALA A 227 7.55 -6.95 11.76
CA ALA A 227 6.59 -7.43 12.74
C ALA A 227 7.15 -8.59 13.58
N LYS A 228 7.86 -9.53 12.94
CA LYS A 228 8.56 -10.63 13.60
C LYS A 228 9.65 -10.12 14.55
N GLU A 229 10.54 -9.26 14.08
CA GLU A 229 11.60 -8.66 14.91
C GLU A 229 11.01 -7.85 16.07
N GLY A 230 9.97 -7.06 15.80
CA GLY A 230 9.24 -6.28 16.81
C GLY A 230 8.65 -7.16 17.90
N PHE A 231 8.03 -8.30 17.53
CA PHE A 231 7.51 -9.27 18.48
C PHE A 231 8.60 -9.86 19.37
N LEU A 232 9.72 -10.29 18.78
CA LEU A 232 10.82 -10.91 19.52
C LEU A 232 11.49 -9.93 20.48
N ASN A 233 11.68 -8.69 20.05
CA ASN A 233 12.19 -7.63 20.92
C ASN A 233 11.20 -7.29 22.05
N LEU A 234 9.88 -7.35 21.81
CA LEU A 234 8.88 -7.18 22.88
C LEU A 234 8.99 -8.29 23.93
N VAL A 235 9.18 -9.53 23.51
CA VAL A 235 9.41 -10.66 24.41
C VAL A 235 10.69 -10.47 25.23
N ARG A 236 11.78 -9.99 24.62
CA ARG A 236 13.04 -9.71 25.33
C ARG A 236 12.86 -8.64 26.41
N LEU A 237 12.17 -7.55 26.08
CA LEU A 237 11.89 -6.48 27.06
C LEU A 237 10.96 -6.94 28.17
N ASP A 238 9.90 -7.70 27.86
CA ASP A 238 8.99 -8.24 28.86
C ASP A 238 9.75 -9.12 29.88
N HIS A 239 10.70 -9.96 29.43
CA HIS A 239 11.56 -10.73 30.35
C HIS A 239 12.51 -9.86 31.16
N ALA A 240 13.15 -8.87 30.54
CA ALA A 240 14.06 -7.96 31.26
C ALA A 240 13.32 -7.20 32.37
N ILE A 241 12.14 -6.66 32.05
CA ILE A 241 11.25 -5.99 33.00
C ILE A 241 10.79 -6.96 34.10
N TRP A 242 10.39 -8.18 33.72
CA TRP A 242 9.93 -9.18 34.68
C TRP A 242 11.03 -9.56 35.68
N LYS A 243 12.27 -9.81 35.22
CA LYS A 243 13.41 -10.10 36.10
C LYS A 243 13.75 -8.93 37.02
N LEU A 244 13.76 -7.70 36.49
CA LEU A 244 13.92 -6.50 37.32
C LEU A 244 12.80 -6.38 38.37
N GLY A 245 11.58 -6.81 38.03
CA GLY A 245 10.48 -6.93 38.98
C GLY A 245 10.77 -7.90 40.13
N ILE A 246 11.38 -9.07 39.85
CA ILE A 246 11.83 -10.02 40.88
C ILE A 246 12.90 -9.38 41.78
N TYR A 247 13.92 -8.74 41.19
CA TYR A 247 14.95 -8.05 41.95
C TYR A 247 14.37 -6.92 42.83
N ASN A 248 13.44 -6.14 42.28
CA ASN A 248 12.79 -5.06 43.02
C ASN A 248 11.94 -5.58 44.18
N LYS A 249 11.26 -6.72 44.00
CA LYS A 249 10.52 -7.40 45.07
C LYS A 249 11.43 -7.80 46.22
N ILE A 250 12.52 -8.49 45.91
CA ILE A 250 13.52 -8.93 46.91
C ILE A 250 14.17 -7.71 47.60
N ALA A 251 14.57 -6.70 46.83
CA ALA A 251 15.22 -5.49 47.33
C ALA A 251 14.33 -4.69 48.30
N ASN A 252 13.01 -4.70 48.09
CA ASN A 252 12.04 -4.02 48.94
C ASN A 252 11.38 -4.94 49.97
N ASN A 253 11.88 -6.17 50.12
CA ASN A 253 11.35 -7.19 51.03
C ASN A 253 9.86 -7.54 50.78
N ASP A 254 9.38 -7.39 49.54
CA ASP A 254 8.09 -7.88 49.06
C ASP A 254 8.24 -9.34 48.61
N LEU A 255 8.13 -10.26 49.58
CA LEU A 255 8.46 -11.67 49.39
C LEU A 255 7.23 -12.58 49.21
N ASP A 256 6.14 -12.07 48.61
CA ASP A 256 4.95 -12.88 48.30
C ASP A 256 5.09 -13.63 46.96
N PRO A 257 5.27 -14.97 46.95
CA PRO A 257 5.45 -15.75 45.73
C PRO A 257 4.18 -15.83 44.86
N SER A 258 3.00 -15.56 45.44
CA SER A 258 1.73 -15.62 44.71
C SER A 258 1.57 -14.49 43.68
N THR A 259 2.31 -13.40 43.87
CA THR A 259 2.34 -12.25 42.97
C THR A 259 3.21 -12.47 41.73
N VAL A 260 3.94 -13.58 41.67
CA VAL A 260 4.85 -13.91 40.57
C VAL A 260 4.07 -14.57 39.42
N VAL A 261 4.03 -13.89 38.28
CA VAL A 261 3.35 -14.38 37.08
C VAL A 261 4.04 -15.62 36.52
N SER A 262 3.26 -16.65 36.19
CA SER A 262 3.73 -17.89 35.55
C SER A 262 4.04 -17.70 34.06
N HIS A 263 4.98 -18.50 33.55
CA HIS A 263 5.38 -18.52 32.14
C HIS A 263 4.22 -18.79 31.17
N HIS A 264 3.13 -19.46 31.58
CA HIS A 264 1.95 -19.63 30.72
C HIS A 264 1.13 -18.35 30.52
N ASN A 265 1.21 -17.40 31.46
CA ASN A 265 0.39 -16.19 31.45
C ASN A 265 1.13 -14.97 30.88
N CYS A 266 2.43 -15.10 30.57
CA CYS A 266 3.21 -14.04 29.91
C CYS A 266 2.96 -14.02 28.39
N ARG A 267 3.43 -12.96 27.71
CA ARG A 267 3.28 -12.82 26.25
C ARG A 267 3.89 -14.00 25.49
N LEU A 268 5.11 -14.40 25.86
CA LEU A 268 5.79 -15.53 25.22
C LEU A 268 5.04 -16.85 25.45
N GLY A 269 4.53 -17.07 26.66
CA GLY A 269 3.72 -18.24 26.98
C GLY A 269 2.45 -18.32 26.16
N LYS A 270 1.68 -17.22 26.08
CA LYS A 270 0.46 -17.19 25.26
C LYS A 270 0.76 -17.48 23.79
N TRP A 271 1.83 -16.88 23.26
CA TRP A 271 2.29 -17.15 21.89
C TRP A 271 2.73 -18.60 21.68
N TYR A 272 3.47 -19.18 22.64
CA TYR A 272 3.95 -20.55 22.58
C TYR A 272 2.80 -21.57 22.71
N TYR A 273 1.92 -21.42 23.69
CA TYR A 273 0.92 -22.45 23.98
C TYR A 273 -0.37 -22.33 23.17
N GLN A 274 -0.73 -21.13 22.69
CA GLN A 274 -2.07 -20.85 22.16
C GLN A 274 -2.09 -19.93 20.94
N GLY A 275 -0.95 -19.34 20.56
CA GLY A 275 -0.89 -18.33 19.51
C GLY A 275 -0.16 -18.79 18.25
N GLU A 276 0.24 -17.80 17.44
CA GLU A 276 0.95 -17.99 16.17
C GLU A 276 2.21 -18.86 16.30
N GLY A 277 2.88 -18.84 17.45
CA GLY A 277 4.02 -19.70 17.72
C GLY A 277 3.71 -21.18 17.51
N LEU A 278 2.55 -21.62 18.01
CA LEU A 278 2.10 -23.01 17.87
C LEU A 278 1.73 -23.34 16.42
N GLU A 279 1.06 -22.41 15.75
CA GLU A 279 0.57 -22.61 14.38
C GLU A 279 1.70 -22.64 13.36
N SER A 280 2.67 -21.72 13.47
CA SER A 280 3.68 -21.47 12.45
C SER A 280 5.07 -22.02 12.80
N TYR A 281 5.41 -22.17 14.08
CA TYR A 281 6.78 -22.48 14.51
C TYR A 281 6.93 -23.82 15.25
N SER A 282 5.84 -24.52 15.55
CA SER A 282 5.84 -25.77 16.33
C SER A 282 6.68 -26.91 15.74
N GLN A 283 7.02 -26.85 14.45
CA GLN A 283 7.88 -27.83 13.80
C GLN A 283 9.37 -27.57 14.02
N LEU A 284 9.76 -26.35 14.35
CA LEU A 284 11.16 -25.97 14.53
C LEU A 284 11.74 -26.54 15.81
N LYS A 285 13.01 -26.95 15.74
CA LYS A 285 13.75 -27.43 16.90
C LYS A 285 13.99 -26.31 17.91
N SER A 286 14.39 -25.13 17.44
CA SER A 286 14.58 -23.93 18.26
C SER A 286 13.33 -23.55 19.04
N TYR A 287 12.14 -23.71 18.44
CA TYR A 287 10.87 -23.49 19.12
C TYR A 287 10.66 -24.48 20.27
N LYS A 288 10.80 -25.80 20.02
CA LYS A 288 10.64 -26.82 21.08
C LYS A 288 11.65 -26.65 22.21
N ASP A 289 12.88 -26.27 21.87
CA ASP A 289 13.98 -26.07 22.81
C ASP A 289 13.82 -24.77 23.64
N LEU A 290 12.90 -23.87 23.27
CA LEU A 290 12.62 -22.62 23.98
C LEU A 290 11.83 -22.83 25.26
N GLU A 291 10.96 -23.85 25.31
CA GLU A 291 10.03 -24.03 26.42
C GLU A 291 10.74 -24.15 27.76
N LYS A 292 11.70 -25.07 27.85
CA LYS A 292 12.35 -25.41 29.11
C LYS A 292 13.07 -24.21 29.72
N PRO A 293 13.96 -23.49 29.01
CA PRO A 293 14.62 -22.32 29.57
C PRO A 293 13.61 -21.21 29.91
N HIS A 294 12.51 -21.05 29.14
CA HIS A 294 11.47 -20.08 29.46
C HIS A 294 10.72 -20.42 30.75
N ALA A 295 10.30 -21.68 30.93
CA ALA A 295 9.67 -22.16 32.15
C ALA A 295 10.62 -22.05 33.35
N ASP A 296 11.91 -22.31 33.15
CA ASP A 296 12.95 -22.22 34.17
C ASP A 296 13.17 -20.79 34.67
N VAL A 297 13.13 -19.76 33.80
CA VAL A 297 13.19 -18.35 34.24
C VAL A 297 12.10 -18.04 35.26
N HIS A 298 10.86 -18.39 34.94
CA HIS A 298 9.72 -18.13 35.84
C HIS A 298 9.78 -18.98 37.11
N THR A 299 10.19 -20.24 36.99
CA THR A 299 10.27 -21.17 38.12
C THR A 299 11.35 -20.73 39.10
N TYR A 300 12.56 -20.44 38.62
CA TYR A 300 13.67 -20.03 39.48
C TYR A 300 13.45 -18.65 40.10
N GLY A 301 12.86 -17.69 39.37
CA GLY A 301 12.51 -16.40 39.96
C GLY A 301 11.50 -16.51 41.11
N LYS A 302 10.52 -17.42 40.98
CA LYS A 302 9.56 -17.71 42.07
C LYS A 302 10.23 -18.40 43.25
N LEU A 303 11.03 -19.44 42.99
CA LEU A 303 11.78 -20.18 44.02
C LEU A 303 12.75 -19.28 44.77
N ALA A 304 13.38 -18.30 44.11
CA ALA A 304 14.24 -17.32 44.75
C ALA A 304 13.48 -16.53 45.83
N ILE A 305 12.27 -16.05 45.52
CA ILE A 305 11.42 -15.34 46.48
C ILE A 305 11.00 -16.28 47.63
N GLU A 306 10.61 -17.53 47.32
CA GLU A 306 10.20 -18.52 48.33
C GLU A 306 11.35 -18.85 49.32
N GLU A 307 12.56 -19.09 48.84
CA GLU A 307 13.71 -19.40 49.68
C GLU A 307 14.16 -18.20 50.52
N ILE A 308 14.15 -16.98 49.96
CA ILE A 308 14.47 -15.76 50.71
C ILE A 308 13.40 -15.48 51.78
N ALA A 309 12.12 -15.69 51.47
CA ALA A 309 11.02 -15.58 52.44
C ALA A 309 11.19 -16.58 53.60
N ALA A 310 11.72 -17.77 53.32
CA ALA A 310 12.03 -18.79 54.31
C ALA A 310 13.33 -18.52 55.10
N GLY A 311 14.05 -17.43 54.81
CA GLY A 311 15.31 -17.06 55.46
C GLY A 311 16.54 -17.75 54.87
N ASN A 312 16.40 -18.54 53.81
CA ASN A 312 17.49 -19.26 53.14
C ASN A 312 18.13 -18.40 52.04
N ILE A 313 18.79 -17.31 52.43
CA ILE A 313 19.33 -16.30 51.49
C ILE A 313 20.27 -16.92 50.44
N ASP A 314 21.20 -17.78 50.84
CA ASP A 314 22.17 -18.40 49.92
C ASP A 314 21.50 -19.24 48.83
N LYS A 315 20.44 -19.99 49.19
CA LYS A 315 19.65 -20.76 48.21
C LYS A 315 18.87 -19.84 47.30
N GLY A 316 18.31 -18.76 47.83
CA GLY A 316 17.65 -17.72 47.05
C GLY A 316 18.56 -17.12 45.98
N LEU A 317 19.80 -16.80 46.34
CA LEU A 317 20.81 -16.28 45.41
C LEU A 317 21.19 -17.31 44.34
N ASP A 318 21.32 -18.60 44.70
CA ASP A 318 21.53 -19.69 43.72
C ASP A 318 20.37 -19.78 42.72
N MET A 319 19.13 -19.60 43.17
CA MET A 319 17.96 -19.56 42.28
C MET A 319 17.99 -18.34 41.35
N LEU A 320 18.43 -17.16 41.82
CA LEU A 320 18.59 -15.99 40.96
C LEU A 320 19.66 -16.19 39.87
N HIS A 321 20.79 -16.82 40.19
CA HIS A 321 21.79 -17.18 39.19
C HIS A 321 21.23 -18.12 38.12
N LYS A 322 20.49 -19.16 38.55
CA LYS A 322 19.81 -20.08 37.62
C LYS A 322 18.75 -19.39 36.76
N MET A 323 18.04 -18.41 37.31
CA MET A 323 17.10 -17.57 36.55
C MET A 323 17.82 -16.76 35.47
N GLU A 324 18.97 -16.17 35.77
CA GLU A 324 19.78 -15.43 34.79
C GLU A 324 20.33 -16.33 33.69
N ASP A 325 20.88 -17.49 34.05
CA ASP A 325 21.38 -18.48 33.08
C ASP A 325 20.27 -18.96 32.14
N ALA A 326 19.09 -19.28 32.69
CA ALA A 326 17.91 -19.65 31.92
C ALA A 326 17.46 -18.49 31.00
N SER A 327 17.53 -17.25 31.48
CA SER A 327 17.17 -16.07 30.68
C SER A 327 18.11 -15.87 29.49
N LEU A 328 19.42 -16.11 29.66
CA LEU A 328 20.38 -16.07 28.56
C LEU A 328 20.09 -17.17 27.54
N ALA A 329 19.73 -18.37 28.01
CA ALA A 329 19.32 -19.47 27.14
C ALA A 329 18.06 -19.12 26.33
N VAL A 330 17.05 -18.48 26.94
CA VAL A 330 15.86 -17.97 26.23
C VAL A 330 16.27 -17.02 25.10
N ILE A 331 17.12 -16.03 25.39
CA ILE A 331 17.55 -15.04 24.38
C ILE A 331 18.27 -15.72 23.21
N GLY A 332 19.15 -16.69 23.48
CA GLY A 332 19.81 -17.49 22.45
C GLY A 332 18.83 -18.25 21.56
N LYS A 333 17.82 -18.91 22.17
CA LYS A 333 16.80 -19.65 21.42
C LYS A 333 15.88 -18.74 20.60
N LEU A 334 15.60 -17.52 21.08
CA LEU A 334 14.86 -16.52 20.31
C LEU A 334 15.68 -16.03 19.10
N ALA A 335 17.00 -15.87 19.23
CA ALA A 335 17.87 -15.51 18.09
C ALA A 335 17.92 -16.62 17.02
N ASP A 336 17.91 -17.89 17.43
CA ASP A 336 17.82 -19.02 16.49
C ASP A 336 16.49 -19.01 15.70
N LEU A 337 15.40 -18.51 16.30
CA LEU A 337 14.11 -18.33 15.64
C LEU A 337 14.08 -17.14 14.66
N GLU A 338 14.95 -16.14 14.83
CA GLU A 338 15.06 -15.00 13.90
C GLU A 338 15.56 -15.44 12.53
N SER A 339 16.40 -16.48 12.50
CA SER A 339 17.08 -16.98 11.29
C SER A 339 16.21 -17.84 10.36
N HIS A 340 14.93 -18.03 10.67
CA HIS A 340 13.97 -18.89 9.93
C HIS A 340 12.69 -18.16 9.58
#